data_AF-A0A835FU37-F1
#
_entry.id   AF-A0A835FU37-F1
#
_cell.length_a   1.000
_cell.length_b   1.000
_cell.length_c   1.000
_cell.angle_alpha   90.00
_cell.angle_beta   90.00
_cell.angle_gamma   90.00
#
_symmetry.space_group_name_H-M   'P 1'
#
loop_
_entity.id
_entity.type
_entity.pdbx_description
1 polymer ?
#
loop_
_entity_poly.entity_id
_entity_poly.type
_entity_poly.pdbx_seq_one_letter_code
_entity_poly.pdbx_strand_id
1 'polypeptide(L)'
;MTSVSIRSRTSSLRFKICCSAKKETVDKVCNIVKEQLALPDGTAITAESKFAELGADSLDTVEIVMGLEEAFGITVDETSAQDIATVQDAANLIEKLVLEKAS
;
A
#
# COMPACT_ATOMS: atom_id res chain seq x y z
N MET A 1 -13.03 19.49 -46.17
CA MET A 1 -11.79 19.95 -45.54
C MET A 1 -12.13 20.55 -44.18
N THR A 2 -12.12 19.77 -43.12
CA THR A 2 -11.94 20.25 -41.74
C THR A 2 -11.33 19.11 -40.94
N SER A 3 -10.09 19.35 -40.52
CA SER A 3 -9.24 18.47 -39.73
C SER A 3 -9.88 18.18 -38.37
N VAL A 4 -10.07 16.91 -38.02
CA VAL A 4 -10.37 16.53 -36.63
C VAL A 4 -9.03 16.21 -35.96
N SER A 5 -8.65 17.10 -35.06
CA SER A 5 -7.40 17.04 -34.30
C SER A 5 -7.37 15.86 -33.33
N ILE A 6 -6.27 15.10 -33.38
CA ILE A 6 -5.84 14.16 -32.33
C ILE A 6 -5.41 14.96 -31.11
N ARG A 7 -5.94 14.64 -29.91
CA ARG A 7 -5.18 14.83 -28.67
C ARG A 7 -5.54 13.83 -27.57
N SER A 8 -4.58 12.95 -27.35
CA SER A 8 -4.11 12.31 -26.12
C SER A 8 -5.04 12.23 -24.89
N ARG A 9 -5.25 11.00 -24.41
CA ARG A 9 -4.97 10.65 -23.02
C ARG A 9 -3.92 9.54 -22.98
N THR A 10 -2.66 9.94 -23.15
CA THR A 10 -1.57 9.41 -22.34
C THR A 10 -1.98 9.67 -20.89
N SER A 11 -2.01 8.76 -19.95
CA SER A 11 -1.09 7.66 -19.69
C SER A 11 -1.78 6.78 -18.66
N SER A 12 -2.03 5.52 -18.99
CA SER A 12 -2.09 4.49 -17.94
C SER A 12 -0.70 4.46 -17.33
N LEU A 13 -0.55 5.16 -16.20
CA LEU A 13 0.65 5.10 -15.39
C LEU A 13 0.74 3.65 -14.93
N ARG A 14 1.53 2.85 -15.66
CA ARG A 14 2.18 1.67 -15.11
C ARG A 14 2.96 2.17 -13.91
N PHE A 15 2.32 2.11 -12.75
CA PHE A 15 2.82 2.56 -11.48
C PHE A 15 3.95 1.61 -11.05
N LYS A 16 5.08 1.68 -11.75
CA LYS A 16 6.36 1.19 -11.23
C LYS A 16 6.81 2.24 -10.22
N ILE A 17 6.31 2.13 -9.00
CA ILE A 17 6.90 2.83 -7.86
C ILE A 17 8.30 2.24 -7.68
N CYS A 18 9.35 3.00 -8.02
CA CYS A 18 10.74 2.64 -7.65
C CYS A 18 11.20 3.36 -6.37
N CYS A 19 10.32 4.13 -5.74
CA CYS A 19 10.62 4.72 -4.44
C CYS A 19 10.42 3.65 -3.38
N SER A 20 11.51 3.18 -2.79
CA SER A 20 11.46 2.28 -1.63
C SER A 20 11.08 3.12 -0.42
N ALA A 21 9.96 2.80 0.22
CA ALA A 21 9.50 3.50 1.41
C ALA A 21 10.58 3.55 2.50
N LYS A 22 10.56 4.59 3.33
CA LYS A 22 11.44 4.71 4.50
C LYS A 22 11.36 3.43 5.33
N LYS A 23 12.52 2.97 5.80
CA LYS A 23 12.63 1.78 6.66
C LYS A 23 11.70 1.86 7.88
N GLU A 24 11.55 3.03 8.48
CA GLU A 24 10.62 3.24 9.61
C GLU A 24 9.16 2.98 9.21
N THR A 25 8.74 3.39 8.01
CA THR A 25 7.39 3.14 7.50
C THR A 25 7.18 1.64 7.31
N VAL A 26 8.12 0.95 6.67
CA VAL A 26 8.07 -0.50 6.47
C VAL A 26 7.99 -1.24 7.80
N ASP A 27 8.84 -0.88 8.77
CA ASP A 27 8.88 -1.51 10.09
C ASP A 27 7.54 -1.30 10.85
N LYS A 28 6.92 -0.11 10.73
CA LYS A 28 5.57 0.15 11.29
C LYS A 28 4.48 -0.66 10.61
N VAL A 29 4.49 -0.75 9.28
CA VAL A 29 3.54 -1.58 8.52
C VAL A 29 3.65 -3.04 8.94
N CYS A 30 4.87 -3.57 9.04
CA CYS A 30 5.11 -4.93 9.54
C CYS A 30 4.49 -5.16 10.92
N ASN A 31 4.63 -4.20 11.84
CA ASN A 31 4.08 -4.34 13.20
C ASN A 31 2.56 -4.38 13.18
N ILE A 32 1.91 -3.46 12.45
CA ILE A 32 0.45 -3.43 12.33
C ILE A 32 -0.06 -4.74 11.75
N VAL A 33 0.60 -5.27 10.72
CA VAL A 33 0.22 -6.54 10.09
C VAL A 33 0.36 -7.71 11.06
N LYS A 34 1.41 -7.73 11.90
CA LYS A 34 1.56 -8.76 12.94
C LYS A 34 0.44 -8.71 13.97
N GLU A 35 0.07 -7.50 14.39
CA GLU A 35 -0.98 -7.28 15.39
C GLU A 35 -2.35 -7.72 14.84
N GLN A 36 -2.70 -7.31 13.62
CA GLN A 36 -3.99 -7.64 13.02
C GLN A 36 -4.12 -9.14 12.72
N LEU A 37 -3.06 -9.77 12.19
CA LEU A 37 -3.06 -11.20 11.89
C LEU A 37 -2.73 -12.10 13.09
N ALA A 38 -2.56 -11.51 14.29
CA ALA A 38 -2.16 -12.22 15.51
C ALA A 38 -0.96 -13.18 15.30
N LEU A 39 0.03 -12.75 14.52
CA LEU A 39 1.17 -13.59 14.15
C LEU A 39 2.11 -13.78 15.35
N PRO A 40 2.69 -14.98 15.52
CA PRO A 40 3.65 -15.23 16.60
C PRO A 40 4.84 -14.27 16.56
N ASP A 41 5.39 -13.92 17.73
CA ASP A 41 6.52 -12.99 17.91
C ASP A 41 7.82 -13.37 17.17
N GLY A 42 7.91 -14.59 16.64
CA GLY A 42 9.02 -15.05 15.80
C GLY A 42 8.80 -14.97 14.29
N THR A 43 7.63 -14.50 13.84
CA THR A 43 7.29 -14.49 12.41
C THR A 43 8.10 -13.43 11.68
N ALA A 44 8.94 -13.89 10.75
CA ALA A 44 9.73 -13.03 9.90
C ALA A 44 8.82 -12.42 8.83
N ILE A 45 8.58 -11.11 8.93
CA ILE A 45 7.91 -10.33 7.90
C ILE A 45 8.97 -9.42 7.27
N THR A 46 9.12 -9.52 5.97
CA THR A 46 9.99 -8.67 5.16
C THR A 46 9.15 -7.76 4.29
N ALA A 47 9.78 -6.76 3.68
CA ALA A 47 9.09 -5.89 2.74
C ALA A 47 8.52 -6.67 1.54
N GLU A 48 9.16 -7.79 1.17
CA GLU A 48 8.75 -8.66 0.06
C GLU A 48 7.63 -9.64 0.46
N SER A 49 7.32 -9.77 1.75
CA SER A 49 6.27 -10.65 2.22
C SER A 49 4.91 -10.24 1.65
N LYS A 50 4.19 -11.22 1.10
CA LYS A 50 2.82 -11.01 0.64
C LYS A 50 1.82 -11.22 1.76
N PHE A 51 0.76 -10.40 1.81
CA PHE A 51 -0.30 -10.58 2.81
C PHE A 51 -0.97 -11.95 2.73
N ALA A 52 -1.24 -12.43 1.51
CA ALA A 52 -1.78 -13.77 1.29
C ALA A 52 -0.85 -14.90 1.78
N GLU A 53 0.48 -14.71 1.75
CA GLU A 53 1.45 -15.70 2.27
C GLU A 53 1.52 -15.68 3.80
N LEU A 54 1.15 -14.55 4.42
CA LEU A 54 1.02 -14.40 5.86
C LEU A 54 -0.31 -14.93 6.41
N GLY A 55 -1.20 -15.40 5.52
CA GLY A 55 -2.51 -15.94 5.90
C GLY A 55 -3.61 -14.89 5.98
N ALA A 56 -3.38 -13.66 5.51
CA ALA A 56 -4.43 -12.66 5.42
C ALA A 56 -5.45 -13.05 4.35
N ASP A 57 -6.71 -13.10 4.72
CA ASP A 57 -7.83 -13.22 3.80
C ASP A 57 -8.35 -11.85 3.32
N SER A 58 -9.45 -11.85 2.56
CA SER A 58 -10.05 -10.61 2.05
C SER A 58 -10.60 -9.69 3.15
N LEU A 59 -11.03 -10.25 4.29
CA LEU A 59 -11.53 -9.47 5.43
C LEU A 59 -10.34 -8.92 6.24
N ASP A 60 -9.33 -9.75 6.49
CA ASP A 60 -8.10 -9.34 7.17
C ASP A 60 -7.42 -8.19 6.44
N THR A 61 -7.41 -8.22 5.10
CA THR A 61 -6.85 -7.14 4.28
C THR A 61 -7.56 -5.81 4.52
N VAL A 62 -8.88 -5.82 4.68
CA VAL A 62 -9.67 -4.62 5.01
C VAL A 62 -9.30 -4.10 6.40
N GLU A 63 -9.20 -4.98 7.40
CA GLU A 63 -8.82 -4.60 8.76
C GLU A 63 -7.40 -4.03 8.84
N ILE A 64 -6.45 -4.64 8.13
CA ILE A 64 -5.07 -4.15 8.00
C ILE A 64 -5.07 -2.74 7.39
N VAL A 65 -5.79 -2.53 6.28
CA VAL A 65 -5.85 -1.22 5.62
C VAL A 65 -6.44 -0.16 6.54
N MET A 66 -7.52 -0.48 7.26
CA MET A 66 -8.11 0.44 8.25
C MET A 66 -7.12 0.78 9.38
N GLY A 67 -6.38 -0.21 9.89
CA GLY A 67 -5.35 0.01 10.91
C GLY A 67 -4.19 0.89 10.40
N LEU A 68 -3.81 0.74 9.13
CA LEU A 68 -2.81 1.59 8.47
C LEU A 68 -3.32 3.02 8.28
N GLU A 69 -4.57 3.20 7.86
CA GLU A 69 -5.21 4.52 7.75
C GLU A 69 -5.21 5.27 9.08
N GLU A 70 -5.62 4.60 10.16
CA GLU A 70 -5.65 5.18 11.50
C GLU A 70 -4.24 5.51 12.02
N ALA A 71 -3.29 4.57 11.88
CA ALA A 71 -1.93 4.74 12.40
C ALA A 71 -1.15 5.88 11.72
N PHE A 72 -1.35 6.08 10.41
CA PHE A 72 -0.68 7.12 9.64
C PHE A 72 -1.55 8.37 9.41
N GLY A 73 -2.83 8.32 9.79
CA GLY A 73 -3.80 9.41 9.59
C GLY A 73 -4.02 9.73 8.12
N ILE A 74 -4.05 8.73 7.26
CA ILE A 74 -4.24 8.83 5.81
C ILE A 74 -5.59 8.25 5.38
N THR A 75 -5.92 8.38 4.10
CA THR A 75 -7.07 7.72 3.48
C THR A 75 -6.58 6.97 2.26
N VAL A 76 -6.83 5.67 2.24
CA VAL A 76 -6.49 4.75 1.17
C VAL A 76 -7.77 4.42 0.41
N ASP A 77 -7.78 4.64 -0.90
CA ASP A 77 -8.91 4.24 -1.72
C ASP A 77 -8.99 2.72 -1.87
N GLU A 78 -10.22 2.20 -1.99
CA GLU A 78 -10.49 0.77 -2.09
C GLU A 78 -9.75 0.12 -3.27
N THR A 79 -9.63 0.82 -4.39
CA THR A 79 -8.89 0.32 -5.57
C THR A 79 -7.40 0.17 -5.26
N SER A 80 -6.78 1.19 -4.67
CA SER A 80 -5.37 1.12 -4.26
C SER A 80 -5.15 0.07 -3.19
N ALA A 81 -6.10 -0.12 -2.25
CA ALA A 81 -6.06 -1.17 -1.23
C ALA A 81 -6.06 -2.58 -1.83
N GLN A 82 -6.88 -2.81 -2.87
CA GLN A 82 -6.94 -4.10 -3.58
C GLN A 82 -5.67 -4.39 -4.38
N ASP A 83 -4.97 -3.34 -4.84
CA ASP A 83 -3.70 -3.48 -5.56
C ASP A 83 -2.51 -3.79 -4.62
N ILE A 84 -2.68 -3.71 -3.30
CA ILE A 84 -1.61 -3.98 -2.34
C ILE A 84 -1.40 -5.50 -2.16
N ALA A 85 -0.31 -6.01 -2.72
CA ALA A 85 0.06 -7.42 -2.57
C ALA A 85 1.10 -7.67 -1.48
N THR A 86 2.06 -6.74 -1.32
CA THR A 86 3.20 -6.89 -0.40
C THR A 86 3.24 -5.78 0.66
N VAL A 87 4.00 -6.05 1.74
CA VAL A 87 4.33 -5.05 2.75
C VAL A 87 5.01 -3.82 2.14
N GLN A 88 5.90 -4.01 1.16
CA GLN A 88 6.57 -2.91 0.47
C GLN A 88 5.57 -2.05 -0.30
N ASP A 89 4.59 -2.66 -0.98
CA ASP A 89 3.55 -1.93 -1.71
C ASP A 89 2.72 -1.07 -0.75
N ALA A 90 2.34 -1.63 0.40
CA ALA A 90 1.61 -0.90 1.44
C ALA A 90 2.43 0.29 1.95
N ALA A 91 3.68 0.06 2.33
CA ALA A 91 4.55 1.11 2.85
C ALA A 91 4.79 2.22 1.83
N ASN A 92 4.94 1.88 0.54
CA ASN A 92 5.10 2.84 -0.55
C ASN A 92 3.87 3.72 -0.72
N LEU A 93 2.68 3.10 -0.69
CA LEU A 93 1.42 3.80 -0.80
C LEU A 93 1.21 4.76 0.37
N ILE A 94 1.46 4.28 1.59
CA ILE A 94 1.37 5.08 2.82
C ILE A 94 2.28 6.29 2.73
N GLU A 95 3.55 6.10 2.36
CA GLU A 95 4.48 7.22 2.31
C GLU A 95 4.06 8.27 1.28
N LYS A 96 3.54 7.85 0.13
CA LYS A 96 2.98 8.76 -0.86
C LYS A 96 1.82 9.58 -0.28
N LEU A 97 0.87 8.93 0.39
CA LEU A 97 -0.31 9.59 0.96
C LEU A 97 0.06 10.52 2.14
N VAL A 98 1.02 10.13 2.98
CA VAL A 98 1.53 10.97 4.06
C VAL A 98 2.20 12.24 3.49
N LEU A 99 2.96 12.12 2.40
CA LEU A 99 3.58 13.26 1.72
C LEU A 99 2.54 14.19 1.06
N GLU A 100 1.53 13.61 0.40
CA GLU A 100 0.43 14.37 -0.20
C GLU A 100 -0.38 15.12 0.86
N LYS A 101 -0.61 14.52 2.04
CA LYS A 101 -1.33 15.16 3.15
C LYS A 101 -0.52 16.26 3.84
N ALA A 102 0.80 16.16 3.82
CA ALA A 102 1.71 17.15 4.42
C ALA A 102 1.97 18.37 3.50
N SER A 103 1.48 18.33 2.25
CA SER A 103 1.59 19.40 1.25
C SER A 103 0.34 20.28 1.24
#